data_AF-A0A1I0WF70-F1
#
_entry.id   AF-A0A1I0WF70-F1
#
_cell.length_a   1.000
_cell.length_b   1.000
_cell.length_c   1.000
_cell.angle_alpha   90.00
_cell.angle_beta   90.00
_cell.angle_gamma   90.00
#
_symmetry.space_group_name_H-M   'P 1'
#
loop_
_entity.id
_entity.type
_entity.pdbx_description
1 polymer ?
#
loop_
_entity_poly.entity_id
_entity_poly.type
_entity_poly.pdbx_seq_one_letter_code
_entity_poly.pdbx_strand_id
1 'polypeptide(L)'
;MKKVCVLLLMLLAGAAHAPLAGGQGRQPPSEAQIRQRIIAESIAAYPGRCPCPYNAARNGSACGARSAWSRKGGYAPLCYDRDVSSDMVRRWRQENAGAGAAGAADGAAAR
;
A
#
# COMPACT_ATOMS: atom_id res chain seq x y z
N MET A 1 46.64 31.37 -0.19
CA MET A 1 46.88 30.65 1.09
C MET A 1 46.13 31.31 2.26
N LYS A 2 44.80 31.48 2.14
CA LYS A 2 43.96 32.13 3.18
C LYS A 2 42.53 31.57 3.27
N LYS A 3 42.21 30.58 2.44
CA LYS A 3 40.91 29.89 2.38
C LYS A 3 40.95 28.43 2.87
N VAL A 4 42.15 27.92 3.17
CA VAL A 4 42.34 26.56 3.72
C VAL A 4 42.04 26.55 5.23
N CYS A 5 42.27 27.64 5.96
CA CYS A 5 42.00 27.71 7.40
C CYS A 5 40.52 27.79 7.78
N VAL A 6 39.62 28.25 6.89
CA VAL A 6 38.18 28.35 7.22
C VAL A 6 37.48 26.99 7.13
N LEU A 7 38.05 26.05 6.36
CA LEU A 7 37.52 24.69 6.26
C LEU A 7 37.88 23.79 7.46
N LEU A 8 38.75 24.24 8.37
CA LEU A 8 39.14 23.47 9.56
C LEU A 8 38.41 23.87 10.85
N LEU A 9 37.56 24.91 10.84
CA LEU A 9 36.85 25.41 12.02
C LEU A 9 35.34 25.08 12.05
N MET A 10 34.82 24.34 11.07
CA MET A 10 33.46 23.80 11.07
C MET A 10 33.40 22.35 11.61
N LEU A 11 34.30 22.00 12.53
CA LEU A 11 34.43 20.66 13.12
C LEU A 11 34.10 20.60 14.63
N LEU A 12 33.48 21.63 15.21
CA LEU A 12 33.33 21.73 16.68
C LEU A 12 31.91 21.91 17.23
N ALA A 13 30.84 21.69 16.46
CA ALA A 13 29.49 21.63 17.05
C ALA A 13 28.50 20.81 16.22
N GLY A 14 28.89 19.63 15.77
CA GLY A 14 27.94 18.62 15.30
C GLY A 14 27.36 17.88 16.50
N ALA A 15 26.44 18.49 17.26
CA ALA A 15 25.69 17.76 18.27
C ALA A 15 24.99 16.58 17.57
N ALA A 16 25.39 15.38 17.94
CA ALA A 16 24.80 14.14 17.50
C ALA A 16 23.33 14.08 17.95
N HIS A 17 22.45 14.64 17.13
CA HIS A 17 21.03 14.38 17.22
C HIS A 17 20.83 12.97 16.66
N ALA A 18 21.12 11.95 17.47
CA ALA A 18 20.53 10.65 17.24
C ALA A 18 19.02 10.86 17.36
N PRO A 19 18.22 10.75 16.28
CA PRO A 19 16.80 10.60 16.49
C PRO A 19 16.65 9.34 17.33
N LEU A 20 16.14 9.49 18.55
CA LEU A 20 15.55 8.38 19.27
C LEU A 20 14.47 7.85 18.32
N ALA A 21 14.79 6.75 17.64
CA ALA A 21 13.86 6.02 16.82
C ALA A 21 12.80 5.47 17.77
N GLY A 22 11.81 6.31 18.08
CA GLY A 22 10.60 5.89 18.75
C GLY A 22 10.03 4.75 17.92
N GLY A 23 10.06 3.55 18.50
CA GLY A 23 9.49 2.37 17.88
C GLY A 23 8.02 2.64 17.61
N GLN A 24 7.69 2.99 16.36
CA GLN A 24 6.31 3.09 15.93
C GLN A 24 5.76 1.67 15.99
N GLY A 25 5.07 1.33 17.08
CA GLY A 25 4.30 0.09 17.16
C GLY A 25 3.43 0.03 15.92
N ARG A 26 3.46 -1.10 15.21
CA ARG A 26 2.71 -1.25 13.96
C ARG A 26 1.24 -1.25 14.35
N GLN A 27 0.59 -0.10 14.23
CA GLN A 27 -0.84 0.00 14.51
C GLN A 27 -1.58 -0.92 13.53
N PRO A 28 -2.57 -1.69 14.00
CA PRO A 28 -3.38 -2.51 13.12
C PRO A 28 -4.07 -1.61 12.08
N PRO A 29 -4.19 -2.07 10.81
CA PRO A 29 -4.82 -1.28 9.77
C PRO A 29 -6.29 -0.98 10.13
N SER A 30 -6.74 0.22 9.80
CA SER A 30 -8.14 0.62 9.95
C SER A 30 -9.04 -0.23 9.05
N GLU A 31 -10.34 -0.28 9.36
CA GLU A 31 -11.30 -0.99 8.50
C GLU A 31 -11.29 -0.48 7.06
N ALA A 32 -11.20 0.84 6.85
CA ALA A 32 -11.09 1.42 5.52
C ALA A 32 -9.84 0.91 4.77
N GLN A 33 -8.69 0.86 5.46
CA GLN A 33 -7.46 0.31 4.86
C GLN A 33 -7.60 -1.17 4.51
N ILE A 34 -8.30 -1.95 5.35
CA ILE A 34 -8.55 -3.38 5.09
C ILE A 34 -9.46 -3.55 3.87
N ARG A 35 -10.55 -2.79 3.78
CA ARG A 35 -11.45 -2.81 2.62
C ARG A 35 -10.69 -2.51 1.33
N GLN A 36 -9.83 -1.49 1.35
CA GLN A 36 -9.00 -1.12 0.20
C GLN A 36 -8.00 -2.23 -0.17
N ARG A 37 -7.41 -2.93 0.81
CA ARG A 37 -6.54 -4.09 0.54
C ARG A 37 -7.30 -5.24 -0.11
N ILE A 38 -8.49 -5.59 0.41
CA ILE A 38 -9.35 -6.63 -0.16
C ILE A 38 -9.74 -6.28 -1.62
N ILE A 39 -10.09 -5.03 -1.89
CA ILE A 39 -10.38 -4.55 -3.26
C ILE A 39 -9.13 -4.68 -4.15
N ALA A 40 -7.96 -4.27 -3.65
CA ALA A 40 -6.70 -4.37 -4.40
C ALA A 40 -6.35 -5.82 -4.74
N GLU A 41 -6.50 -6.74 -3.78
CA GLU A 41 -6.29 -8.18 -3.97
C GLU A 41 -7.26 -8.74 -5.01
N SER A 42 -8.54 -8.36 -4.95
CA SER A 42 -9.55 -8.78 -5.93
C SER A 42 -9.25 -8.27 -7.35
N ILE A 43 -8.76 -7.03 -7.48
CA ILE A 43 -8.37 -6.44 -8.76
C ILE A 43 -7.11 -7.13 -9.30
N ALA A 44 -6.13 -7.41 -8.44
CA ALA A 44 -4.88 -8.06 -8.83
C ALA A 44 -5.09 -9.51 -9.29
N ALA A 45 -6.07 -10.22 -8.73
CA ALA A 45 -6.42 -11.58 -9.12
C ALA A 45 -7.12 -11.67 -10.49
N TYR A 46 -7.57 -10.56 -11.07
CA TYR A 46 -8.28 -10.56 -12.34
C TYR A 46 -7.29 -10.64 -13.54
N PRO A 47 -7.38 -11.66 -14.41
CA PRO A 47 -6.36 -11.96 -15.42
C PRO A 47 -6.39 -11.04 -16.66
N GLY A 48 -7.30 -10.06 -16.69
CA GLY A 48 -7.58 -9.25 -17.87
C GLY A 48 -7.46 -7.75 -17.65
N ARG A 49 -7.73 -7.00 -18.72
CA ARG A 49 -7.96 -5.56 -18.62
C ARG A 49 -9.39 -5.27 -18.20
N CYS A 50 -9.59 -4.14 -17.53
CA CYS A 50 -10.89 -3.67 -17.06
C CYS A 50 -11.58 -4.55 -16.00
N PRO A 51 -10.94 -4.80 -14.84
CA PRO A 51 -11.66 -5.37 -13.70
C PRO A 51 -12.78 -4.43 -13.23
N CYS A 52 -12.48 -3.16 -12.97
CA CYS A 52 -13.43 -2.17 -12.44
C CYS A 52 -13.74 -1.03 -13.43
N PRO A 53 -14.87 -0.30 -13.24
CA PRO A 53 -15.29 0.77 -14.14
C PRO A 53 -14.27 1.90 -14.26
N TYR A 54 -13.55 2.20 -13.18
CA TYR A 54 -12.57 3.28 -13.09
C TYR A 54 -11.16 2.89 -13.59
N ASN A 55 -10.90 1.61 -13.89
CA ASN A 55 -9.63 1.25 -14.50
C ASN A 55 -9.53 1.84 -15.90
N ALA A 56 -8.29 2.05 -16.36
CA ALA A 56 -8.05 2.42 -17.75
C ALA A 56 -8.19 1.22 -18.69
N ALA A 57 -8.65 1.47 -19.90
CA ALA A 57 -8.64 0.59 -21.06
C ALA A 57 -7.36 0.80 -21.89
N ARG A 58 -7.12 -0.03 -22.92
CA ARG A 58 -5.87 -0.03 -23.71
C ARG A 58 -5.56 1.34 -24.34
N ASN A 59 -6.61 2.07 -24.70
CA ASN A 59 -6.53 3.41 -25.29
C ASN A 59 -6.53 4.55 -24.24
N GLY A 60 -6.34 4.25 -22.95
CA GLY A 60 -6.34 5.24 -21.87
C GLY A 60 -7.71 5.69 -21.37
N SER A 61 -8.80 5.39 -22.09
CA SER A 61 -10.18 5.70 -21.62
C SER A 61 -10.57 4.89 -20.38
N ALA A 62 -11.52 5.36 -19.58
CA ALA A 62 -12.09 4.57 -18.50
C ALA A 62 -12.82 3.32 -19.05
N CYS A 63 -12.73 2.20 -18.33
CA CYS A 63 -13.39 0.97 -18.72
C CYS A 63 -14.93 1.11 -18.72
N GLY A 64 -15.48 1.79 -17.71
CA GLY A 64 -16.92 2.03 -17.57
C GLY A 64 -17.72 0.74 -17.65
N ALA A 65 -18.77 0.73 -18.48
CA ALA A 65 -19.63 -0.43 -18.72
C ALA A 65 -18.90 -1.65 -19.32
N ARG A 66 -17.67 -1.48 -19.83
CA ARG A 66 -16.82 -2.58 -20.34
C ARG A 66 -16.04 -3.28 -19.23
N SER A 67 -16.22 -2.91 -17.96
CA SER A 67 -15.56 -3.59 -16.85
C SER A 67 -16.19 -4.96 -16.56
N ALA A 68 -15.42 -5.87 -15.97
CA ALA A 68 -15.93 -7.16 -15.51
C ALA A 68 -17.03 -6.95 -14.45
N TRP A 69 -16.81 -6.01 -13.51
CA TRP A 69 -17.81 -5.62 -12.51
C TRP A 69 -19.13 -5.13 -13.14
N SER A 70 -19.07 -4.37 -14.24
CA SER A 70 -20.30 -3.87 -14.91
C SER A 70 -20.99 -4.91 -15.80
N ARG A 71 -20.24 -5.87 -16.37
CA ARG A 71 -20.83 -6.90 -17.22
C ARG A 71 -21.48 -7.97 -16.33
N LYS A 72 -22.77 -8.23 -16.55
CA LYS A 72 -23.45 -9.34 -15.88
C LYS A 72 -22.97 -10.66 -16.47
N GLY A 73 -22.37 -11.52 -15.63
CA GLY A 73 -21.90 -12.86 -16.00
C GLY A 73 -20.38 -12.95 -16.18
N GLY A 74 -19.75 -13.91 -15.50
CA GLY A 74 -18.30 -14.14 -15.50
C GLY A 74 -17.61 -13.71 -14.21
N TYR A 75 -16.36 -13.25 -14.32
CA TYR A 75 -15.59 -12.72 -13.19
C TYR A 75 -16.27 -11.47 -12.60
N ALA A 76 -16.44 -11.45 -11.27
CA ALA A 76 -17.03 -10.34 -10.52
C ALA A 76 -16.04 -9.80 -9.49
N PRO A 77 -15.03 -9.00 -9.90
CA PRO A 77 -14.07 -8.41 -8.96
C PRO A 77 -14.76 -7.42 -8.02
N LEU A 78 -14.24 -7.22 -6.83
CA LEU A 78 -14.66 -6.17 -5.90
C LEU A 78 -14.04 -4.84 -6.34
N CYS A 79 -14.86 -3.79 -6.43
CA CYS A 79 -14.43 -2.50 -6.96
C CYS A 79 -14.70 -1.32 -6.03
N TYR A 80 -15.64 -1.47 -5.09
CA TYR A 80 -16.04 -0.40 -4.20
C TYR A 80 -16.15 -0.89 -2.76
N ASP A 81 -16.05 0.02 -1.80
CA ASP A 81 -16.16 -0.31 -0.37
C ASP A 81 -17.46 -1.04 -0.04
N ARG A 82 -18.56 -0.70 -0.73
CA ARG A 82 -19.87 -1.37 -0.58
C ARG A 82 -19.87 -2.83 -1.04
N ASP A 83 -18.94 -3.21 -1.91
CA ASP A 83 -18.79 -4.59 -2.35
C ASP A 83 -18.09 -5.42 -1.25
N VAL A 84 -17.46 -4.77 -0.27
CA VAL A 84 -16.77 -5.42 0.84
C VAL A 84 -17.70 -5.56 2.05
N SER A 85 -18.08 -6.78 2.42
CA SER A 85 -18.82 -7.07 3.64
C SER A 85 -17.92 -6.99 4.89
N SER A 86 -18.55 -6.78 6.05
CA SER A 86 -17.88 -6.85 7.36
C SER A 86 -17.23 -8.21 7.62
N ASP A 87 -17.82 -9.30 7.12
CA ASP A 87 -17.25 -10.64 7.24
C ASP A 87 -15.94 -10.80 6.46
N MET A 88 -15.83 -10.19 5.28
CA MET A 88 -14.56 -10.18 4.54
C MET A 88 -13.48 -9.41 5.30
N VAL A 89 -13.82 -8.28 5.92
CA VAL A 89 -12.89 -7.52 6.79
C VAL A 89 -12.45 -8.37 7.98
N ARG A 90 -13.40 -9.02 8.67
CA ARG A 90 -13.12 -9.88 9.82
C ARG A 90 -12.19 -11.03 9.45
N ARG A 91 -12.46 -11.71 8.33
CA ARG A 91 -11.63 -12.79 7.81
C ARG A 91 -10.23 -12.32 7.45
N TRP A 92 -10.12 -11.20 6.74
CA TRP A 92 -8.83 -10.61 6.39
C TRP A 92 -7.99 -10.32 7.65
N ARG A 93 -8.60 -9.77 8.72
CA ARG A 93 -7.90 -9.55 10.00
C ARG A 93 -7.38 -10.85 10.61
N GLN A 94 -8.18 -11.91 10.60
CA GLN A 94 -7.78 -13.21 11.14
C GLN A 94 -6.59 -13.80 10.37
N GLU A 95 -6.61 -13.70 9.04
CA GLU A 95 -5.55 -14.21 8.16
C GLU A 95 -4.26 -13.38 8.26
N ASN A 96 -4.38 -12.06 8.51
CA ASN A 96 -3.23 -11.13 8.51
C ASN A 96 -2.73 -10.75 9.91
N ALA A 97 -3.38 -11.20 10.99
CA ALA A 97 -2.95 -10.93 12.37
C ALA A 97 -1.54 -11.47 12.70
N GLY A 98 -1.10 -12.54 12.03
CA GLY A 98 0.27 -13.08 12.13
C GLY A 98 1.24 -12.58 11.05
N ALA A 99 0.72 -12.07 9.92
CA ALA A 99 1.53 -11.65 8.77
C ALA A 99 2.10 -10.22 8.91
N GLY A 100 1.55 -9.40 9.82
CA GLY A 100 2.05 -8.06 10.13
C GLY A 100 3.48 -8.01 10.70
N ALA A 101 4.02 -9.15 11.13
CA ALA A 101 5.41 -9.29 11.54
C ALA A 101 6.37 -9.58 10.37
N ALA A 102 5.91 -10.25 9.30
CA ALA A 102 6.75 -10.70 8.19
C ALA A 102 7.01 -9.59 7.15
N GLY A 103 6.00 -8.77 6.82
CA GLY A 103 6.13 -7.68 5.83
C GLY A 103 7.04 -6.52 6.24
N ALA A 104 7.56 -6.51 7.48
CA ALA A 104 8.62 -5.60 7.91
C ALA A 104 10.03 -6.10 7.56
N ALA A 105 10.21 -7.40 7.26
CA ALA A 105 11.49 -7.99 6.87
C ALA A 105 11.81 -7.79 5.38
N ASP A 106 10.80 -7.78 4.51
CA ASP A 106 10.99 -7.64 3.05
C ASP A 106 11.44 -6.23 2.61
N GLY A 107 11.32 -5.22 3.49
CA GLY A 107 11.85 -3.87 3.26
C GLY A 107 13.32 -3.68 3.66
N ALA A 108 13.94 -4.67 4.32
CA ALA A 108 15.33 -4.60 4.80
C ALA A 108 16.33 -5.26 3.85
N ALA A 109 15.89 -6.08 2.88
CA ALA A 109 16.76 -6.83 1.97
C ALA A 109 17.11 -6.08 0.66
N ALA A 110 16.67 -4.84 0.48
CA ALA A 110 16.96 -4.01 -0.70
C ALA A 110 18.06 -2.95 -0.45
N ARG A 111 19.06 -3.25 0.39
CA ARG A 111 20.23 -2.40 0.61
C ARG A 111 21.51 -3.21 0.59
#